data_AF-A0A965QLD1-F1
#
_entry.id   AF-A0A965QLD1-F1
#
_cell.length_a   1.000
_cell.length_b   1.000
_cell.length_c   1.000
_cell.angle_alpha   90.00
_cell.angle_beta   90.00
_cell.angle_gamma   90.00
#
_symmetry.space_group_name_H-M   'P 1'
#
loop_
_entity.id
_entity.type
_entity.pdbx_description
1 polymer ?
#
loop_
_entity_poly.entity_id
_entity_poly.type
_entity_poly.pdbx_seq_one_letter_code
_entity_poly.pdbx_strand_id
1 'polypeptide(L)'
;MEKTGRPSTLEDTPERAAVRKQNHIDICATGQVESVVQRPGGWFLAPEALPDFSPQQIETSQTFLGRTFSLPILVTGMTGGVREGQRINEILARAAERWNIPMGLGSQKLMLKDPACKKLFDVRATAPGAFLIGNLGAVSFNYGIQIDDVARMVDELKLNAFALHLNSLQEQIQPEGERNFAGLLEHIEKLVRVLPVPVMVKEVGSGMTASTCRRILETGVAAVDVGGHGG
;
A
#
# COMPACT_ATOMS: atom_id res chain seq x y z
N MET A 1 40.72 -10.23 1.66
CA MET A 1 39.49 -10.88 1.18
C MET A 1 38.66 -9.84 0.45
N GLU A 2 38.81 -9.78 -0.86
CA GLU A 2 38.03 -8.91 -1.75
C GLU A 2 36.55 -9.24 -1.60
N LYS A 3 35.76 -8.24 -1.19
CA LYS A 3 34.31 -8.26 -1.39
C LYS A 3 34.07 -8.13 -2.89
N THR A 4 33.89 -9.25 -3.57
CA THR A 4 33.33 -9.32 -4.92
C THR A 4 31.87 -8.88 -4.87
N GLY A 5 31.65 -7.57 -4.74
CA GLY A 5 30.37 -6.96 -5.06
C GLY A 5 30.14 -7.17 -6.55
N ARG A 6 29.22 -8.08 -6.91
CA ARG A 6 28.64 -8.04 -8.26
C ARG A 6 28.09 -6.63 -8.45
N PRO A 7 28.44 -5.95 -9.54
CA PRO A 7 27.83 -4.67 -9.83
C PRO A 7 26.33 -4.93 -10.07
N SER A 8 25.47 -4.20 -9.36
CA SER A 8 24.01 -4.25 -9.53
C SER A 8 23.66 -3.57 -10.86
N THR A 9 23.97 -4.19 -12.00
CA THR A 9 23.88 -3.57 -13.32
C THR A 9 22.53 -3.73 -14.00
N LEU A 10 21.44 -3.72 -13.25
CA LEU A 10 20.13 -3.42 -13.80
C LEU A 10 19.59 -2.20 -13.05
N GLU A 11 20.06 -1.01 -13.44
CA GLU A 11 19.41 0.22 -13.03
C GLU A 11 17.93 0.14 -13.43
N ASP A 12 17.06 0.29 -12.42
CA ASP A 12 15.61 0.37 -12.56
C ASP A 12 15.28 1.77 -13.11
N THR A 13 15.50 1.97 -14.42
CA THR A 13 15.20 3.24 -15.10
C THR A 13 13.70 3.55 -15.05
N PRO A 14 13.29 4.82 -15.21
CA PRO A 14 11.86 5.18 -15.27
C PRO A 14 11.08 4.36 -16.32
N GLU A 15 11.66 4.09 -17.49
CA GLU A 15 11.00 3.29 -18.54
C GLU A 15 10.79 1.84 -18.11
N ARG A 16 11.80 1.21 -17.49
CA ARG A 16 11.69 -0.16 -16.98
C ARG A 16 10.67 -0.27 -15.86
N ALA A 17 10.67 0.70 -14.94
CA ALA A 17 9.70 0.78 -13.86
C ALA A 17 8.27 0.96 -14.40
N ALA A 18 8.08 1.73 -15.48
CA ALA A 18 6.80 1.88 -16.16
C ALA A 18 6.31 0.58 -16.80
N VAL A 19 7.20 -0.14 -17.52
CA VAL A 19 6.88 -1.46 -18.11
C VAL A 19 6.48 -2.46 -17.02
N ARG A 20 7.23 -2.54 -15.92
CA ARG A 20 6.88 -3.41 -14.78
C ARG A 20 5.50 -3.08 -14.21
N LYS A 21 5.20 -1.79 -14.02
CA LYS A 21 3.90 -1.35 -13.51
C LYS A 21 2.75 -1.73 -14.44
N GLN A 22 2.93 -1.61 -15.77
CA GLN A 22 1.93 -2.04 -16.73
C GLN A 22 1.76 -3.57 -16.68
N ASN A 23 2.86 -4.33 -16.66
CA ASN A 23 2.81 -5.79 -16.57
C ASN A 23 2.07 -6.26 -15.31
N HIS A 24 2.26 -5.60 -14.16
CA HIS A 24 1.51 -5.92 -12.94
C HIS A 24 0.01 -5.73 -13.14
N ILE A 25 -0.43 -4.64 -13.78
CA ILE A 25 -1.85 -4.42 -14.08
C ILE A 25 -2.36 -5.55 -14.98
N ASP A 26 -1.66 -5.84 -16.07
CA ASP A 26 -2.13 -6.79 -17.09
C ASP A 26 -2.18 -8.23 -16.57
N ILE A 27 -1.15 -8.66 -15.81
CA ILE A 27 -1.09 -9.98 -15.19
C ILE A 27 -2.20 -10.15 -14.15
N CYS A 28 -2.43 -9.15 -13.29
CA CYS A 28 -3.51 -9.22 -12.29
C CYS A 28 -4.90 -9.15 -12.93
N ALA A 29 -5.06 -8.41 -14.04
CA ALA A 29 -6.36 -8.25 -14.68
C ALA A 29 -6.77 -9.43 -15.57
N THR A 30 -5.79 -10.13 -16.17
CA THR A 30 -6.06 -11.16 -17.19
C THR A 30 -5.47 -12.53 -16.89
N GLY A 31 -4.50 -12.61 -15.99
CA GLY A 31 -3.84 -13.85 -15.61
C GLY A 31 -4.61 -14.64 -14.57
N GLN A 32 -4.35 -15.94 -14.50
CA GLN A 32 -4.84 -16.80 -13.42
C GLN A 32 -3.88 -16.74 -12.23
N VAL A 33 -3.90 -15.60 -11.52
CA VAL A 33 -3.00 -15.33 -10.39
C VAL A 33 -3.71 -15.21 -9.04
N GLU A 34 -5.05 -15.11 -9.05
CA GLU A 34 -5.86 -15.17 -7.83
C GLU A 34 -5.82 -16.58 -7.22
N SER A 35 -5.86 -16.65 -5.89
CA SER A 35 -5.92 -17.91 -5.18
C SER A 35 -7.19 -18.69 -5.51
N VAL A 36 -7.05 -20.00 -5.68
CA VAL A 36 -8.19 -20.93 -5.79
C VAL A 36 -8.85 -21.22 -4.42
N VAL A 37 -8.30 -20.68 -3.34
CA VAL A 37 -8.82 -20.88 -1.98
C VAL A 37 -10.08 -20.05 -1.77
N GLN A 38 -11.23 -20.70 -1.79
CA GLN A 38 -12.53 -20.02 -1.65
C GLN A 38 -12.85 -19.49 -0.23
N ARG A 39 -12.11 -19.93 0.79
CA ARG A 39 -12.37 -19.57 2.20
C ARG A 39 -11.09 -19.23 2.96
N PRO A 40 -10.55 -18.02 2.78
CA PRO A 40 -9.43 -17.55 3.57
C PRO A 40 -9.76 -17.66 5.08
N GLY A 41 -8.96 -18.44 5.82
CA GLY A 41 -9.11 -18.63 7.27
C GLY A 41 -10.12 -19.69 7.72
N GLY A 42 -10.88 -20.32 6.83
CA GLY A 42 -11.77 -21.44 7.17
C GLY A 42 -12.97 -21.09 8.06
N TRP A 43 -13.26 -19.80 8.24
CA TRP A 43 -14.38 -19.33 9.06
C TRP A 43 -15.73 -19.61 8.39
N PHE A 44 -16.74 -19.90 9.22
CA PHE A 44 -18.13 -19.99 8.79
C PHE A 44 -18.98 -19.10 9.70
N LEU A 45 -19.78 -18.22 9.08
CA LEU A 45 -20.78 -17.45 9.80
C LEU A 45 -22.03 -18.32 9.91
N ALA A 46 -22.41 -18.67 11.15
CA ALA A 46 -23.64 -19.43 11.38
C ALA A 46 -24.86 -18.60 10.94
N PRO A 47 -25.82 -19.20 10.20
CA PRO A 47 -27.03 -18.49 9.84
C PRO A 47 -27.88 -18.24 11.09
N GLU A 48 -28.30 -16.99 11.27
CA GLU A 48 -29.32 -16.61 12.27
C GLU A 48 -30.67 -16.52 11.57
N ALA A 49 -31.61 -17.37 11.99
CA ALA A 49 -32.93 -17.48 11.36
C ALA A 49 -33.98 -16.55 12.00
N LEU A 50 -33.72 -16.04 13.21
CA LEU A 50 -34.61 -15.15 13.95
C LEU A 50 -33.82 -13.95 14.52
N PRO A 51 -33.27 -13.07 13.66
CA PRO A 51 -32.59 -11.86 14.13
C PRO A 51 -33.58 -10.91 14.82
N ASP A 52 -33.21 -10.43 16.01
CA ASP A 52 -34.01 -9.47 16.79
C ASP A 52 -33.52 -8.03 16.59
N PHE A 53 -33.51 -7.57 15.33
CA PHE A 53 -33.18 -6.20 14.96
C PHE A 53 -33.78 -5.81 13.60
N SER A 54 -33.93 -4.51 13.38
CA SER A 54 -34.33 -3.92 12.09
C SER A 54 -33.10 -3.63 11.23
N PRO A 55 -33.16 -3.83 9.90
CA PRO A 55 -32.05 -3.47 9.00
C PRO A 55 -31.62 -1.99 9.08
N GLN A 56 -32.51 -1.10 9.50
CA GLN A 56 -32.22 0.33 9.68
C GLN A 56 -31.33 0.60 10.90
N GLN A 57 -31.19 -0.36 11.82
CA GLN A 57 -30.30 -0.27 12.98
C GLN A 57 -28.86 -0.70 12.67
N ILE A 58 -28.58 -1.20 11.46
CA ILE A 58 -27.24 -1.63 11.07
C ILE A 58 -26.37 -0.39 10.83
N GLU A 59 -25.48 -0.12 11.78
CA GLU A 59 -24.46 0.91 11.66
C GLU A 59 -23.16 0.32 11.12
N THR A 60 -22.69 0.83 9.98
CA THR A 60 -21.48 0.34 9.31
C THR A 60 -20.32 1.33 9.41
N SER A 61 -20.56 2.53 9.94
CA SER A 61 -19.48 3.50 10.10
C SER A 61 -18.42 3.02 11.07
N GLN A 62 -17.18 3.40 10.79
CA GLN A 62 -16.03 3.10 11.63
C GLN A 62 -15.07 4.29 11.64
N THR A 63 -14.46 4.56 12.79
CA THR A 63 -13.37 5.53 12.89
C THR A 63 -12.04 4.83 12.66
N PHE A 64 -11.32 5.25 11.63
CA PHE A 64 -10.01 4.70 11.26
C PHE A 64 -9.07 5.84 10.89
N LEU A 65 -7.82 5.79 11.39
CA LEU A 65 -6.79 6.80 11.14
C LEU A 65 -7.25 8.25 11.40
N GLY A 66 -8.08 8.46 12.41
CA GLY A 66 -8.57 9.78 12.83
C GLY A 66 -9.74 10.34 12.03
N ARG A 67 -10.34 9.58 11.10
CA ARG A 67 -11.55 9.96 10.35
C ARG A 67 -12.64 8.89 10.49
N THR A 68 -13.90 9.31 10.53
CA THR A 68 -15.06 8.41 10.46
C THR A 68 -15.42 8.15 9.00
N PHE A 69 -15.44 6.87 8.63
CA PHE A 69 -15.83 6.37 7.32
C PHE A 69 -17.20 5.74 7.39
N SER A 70 -17.90 5.73 6.25
CA SER A 70 -19.27 5.22 6.19
C SER A 70 -19.33 3.69 6.09
N LEU A 71 -18.24 3.04 5.69
CA LEU A 71 -18.13 1.60 5.57
C LEU A 71 -16.79 1.11 6.14
N PRO A 72 -16.72 -0.12 6.69
CA PRO A 72 -15.50 -0.71 7.21
C PRO A 72 -14.66 -1.33 6.07
N ILE A 73 -14.48 -0.61 4.97
CA ILE A 73 -13.83 -1.08 3.74
C ILE A 73 -12.73 -0.09 3.36
N LEU A 74 -11.58 -0.61 2.94
CA LEU A 74 -10.45 0.18 2.44
C LEU A 74 -10.02 -0.36 1.08
N VAL A 75 -9.85 0.52 0.10
CA VAL A 75 -9.23 0.17 -1.18
C VAL A 75 -7.72 0.24 -0.98
N THR A 76 -7.01 -0.89 -1.01
CA THR A 76 -5.55 -0.90 -0.81
C THR A 76 -4.81 -0.38 -2.04
N GLY A 77 -3.57 0.08 -1.85
CA GLY A 77 -2.76 0.62 -2.94
C GLY A 77 -2.36 -0.43 -3.98
N MET A 78 -2.72 -0.19 -5.24
CA MET A 78 -2.45 -1.12 -6.35
C MET A 78 -1.52 -0.53 -7.41
N THR A 79 -1.86 0.64 -7.98
CA THR A 79 -1.21 1.14 -9.20
C THR A 79 -0.99 2.67 -9.20
N GLY A 80 -0.43 3.18 -10.29
CA GLY A 80 0.01 4.56 -10.48
C GLY A 80 1.43 4.60 -11.06
N GLY A 81 1.79 5.70 -11.72
CA GLY A 81 3.08 5.85 -12.41
C GLY A 81 3.07 5.43 -13.89
N VAL A 82 1.90 5.03 -14.41
CA VAL A 82 1.62 4.86 -15.85
C VAL A 82 0.23 5.43 -16.16
N ARG A 83 -0.07 5.74 -17.42
CA ARG A 83 -1.35 6.38 -17.81
C ARG A 83 -2.56 5.54 -17.40
N GLU A 84 -2.52 4.23 -17.62
CA GLU A 84 -3.62 3.34 -17.25
C GLU A 84 -3.78 3.28 -15.72
N GLY A 85 -2.67 3.23 -14.98
CA GLY A 85 -2.68 3.30 -13.52
C GLY A 85 -3.29 4.60 -12.98
N GLN A 86 -3.01 5.74 -13.62
CA GLN A 86 -3.66 7.02 -13.27
C GLN A 86 -5.16 6.97 -13.51
N ARG A 87 -5.60 6.46 -14.68
CA ARG A 87 -7.02 6.30 -15.00
C ARG A 87 -7.74 5.42 -13.96
N ILE A 88 -7.13 4.29 -13.58
CA ILE A 88 -7.66 3.41 -12.53
C ILE A 88 -7.75 4.16 -11.20
N ASN A 89 -6.69 4.88 -10.80
CA ASN A 89 -6.68 5.64 -9.55
C ASN A 89 -7.77 6.72 -9.52
N GLU A 90 -8.02 7.43 -10.63
CA GLU A 90 -9.09 8.42 -10.71
C GLU A 90 -10.49 7.81 -10.56
N ILE A 91 -10.73 6.64 -11.15
CA ILE A 91 -12.01 5.92 -11.01
C ILE A 91 -12.22 5.50 -9.56
N LEU A 92 -11.20 4.87 -8.95
CA LEU A 92 -11.25 4.40 -7.58
C LEU A 92 -11.39 5.57 -6.59
N ALA A 93 -10.70 6.69 -6.84
CA ALA A 93 -10.77 7.85 -5.96
C ALA A 93 -12.17 8.49 -5.95
N ARG A 94 -12.84 8.59 -7.11
CA ARG A 94 -14.25 9.04 -7.17
C ARG A 94 -15.17 8.12 -6.39
N ALA A 95 -14.98 6.81 -6.52
CA ALA A 95 -15.78 5.84 -5.78
C ALA A 95 -15.51 5.94 -4.27
N ALA A 96 -14.24 6.03 -3.87
CA ALA A 96 -13.83 6.14 -2.48
C ALA A 96 -14.38 7.40 -1.80
N GLU A 97 -14.34 8.54 -2.49
CA GLU A 97 -14.95 9.78 -2.02
C GLU A 97 -16.47 9.66 -1.90
N ARG A 98 -17.14 9.15 -2.95
CA ARG A 98 -18.61 8.99 -2.97
C ARG A 98 -19.10 8.11 -1.83
N TRP A 99 -18.40 7.02 -1.54
CA TRP A 99 -18.78 6.07 -0.50
C TRP A 99 -18.15 6.40 0.87
N ASN A 100 -17.38 7.49 0.97
CA ASN A 100 -16.64 7.89 2.16
C ASN A 100 -15.86 6.71 2.77
N ILE A 101 -14.98 6.12 1.96
CA ILE A 101 -14.03 5.07 2.35
C ILE A 101 -12.58 5.50 2.03
N PRO A 102 -11.58 5.00 2.78
CA PRO A 102 -10.18 5.28 2.49
C PRO A 102 -9.68 4.55 1.23
N MET A 103 -8.73 5.18 0.54
CA MET A 103 -8.06 4.61 -0.63
C MET A 103 -6.54 4.79 -0.55
N GLY A 104 -5.81 3.71 -0.80
CA GLY A 104 -4.37 3.72 -1.04
C GLY A 104 -4.03 3.95 -2.50
N LEU A 105 -2.96 4.70 -2.73
CA LEU A 105 -2.31 4.81 -4.03
C LEU A 105 -1.22 3.71 -4.15
N GLY A 106 -0.92 3.24 -5.35
CA GLY A 106 0.19 2.31 -5.56
C GLY A 106 1.56 2.97 -5.36
N SER A 107 2.62 2.19 -5.14
CA SER A 107 3.96 2.70 -4.77
C SER A 107 4.42 3.91 -5.58
N GLN A 108 4.69 5.01 -4.86
CA GLN A 108 5.13 6.31 -5.39
C GLN A 108 6.65 6.41 -5.57
N LYS A 109 7.40 5.30 -5.45
CA LYS A 109 8.86 5.27 -5.67
C LYS A 109 9.29 5.95 -6.98
N LEU A 110 8.47 5.84 -8.03
CA LEU A 110 8.75 6.46 -9.33
C LEU A 110 8.78 8.00 -9.27
N MET A 111 7.97 8.62 -8.41
CA MET A 111 7.96 10.09 -8.24
C MET A 111 9.30 10.63 -7.70
N LEU A 112 10.03 9.83 -6.92
CA LEU A 112 11.34 10.21 -6.42
C LEU A 112 12.42 10.18 -7.52
N LYS A 113 12.22 9.34 -8.53
CA LYS A 113 13.13 9.23 -9.68
C LYS A 113 12.86 10.30 -10.72
N ASP A 114 11.58 10.59 -10.96
CA ASP A 114 11.13 11.60 -11.91
C ASP A 114 9.95 12.40 -11.33
N PRO A 115 10.16 13.68 -10.94
CA PRO A 115 9.11 14.55 -10.45
C PRO A 115 7.94 14.73 -11.45
N ALA A 116 8.17 14.57 -12.74
CA ALA A 116 7.10 14.65 -13.76
C ALA A 116 6.07 13.51 -13.62
N CYS A 117 6.42 12.43 -12.91
CA CYS A 117 5.52 11.32 -12.63
C CYS A 117 4.49 11.64 -11.53
N LYS A 118 4.60 12.76 -10.80
CA LYS A 118 3.59 13.18 -9.79
C LYS A 118 2.16 13.15 -10.34
N LYS A 119 1.96 13.65 -11.56
CA LYS A 119 0.66 13.69 -12.25
C LYS A 119 0.04 12.31 -12.51
N LEU A 120 0.81 11.24 -12.36
CA LEU A 120 0.38 9.85 -12.53
C LEU A 120 -0.05 9.18 -11.20
N PHE A 121 -0.11 9.97 -10.12
CA PHE A 121 -0.62 9.60 -8.82
C PHE A 121 -1.59 10.64 -8.24
N ASP A 122 -1.49 11.90 -8.68
CA ASP A 122 -2.36 12.98 -8.21
C ASP A 122 -3.80 12.79 -8.73
N VAL A 123 -4.71 12.53 -7.80
CA VAL A 123 -6.15 12.37 -8.07
C VAL A 123 -6.98 13.48 -7.41
N ARG A 124 -6.34 14.50 -6.81
CA ARG A 124 -7.04 15.52 -6.02
C ARG A 124 -7.99 16.39 -6.83
N ALA A 125 -7.67 16.63 -8.10
CA ALA A 125 -8.59 17.33 -9.02
C ALA A 125 -9.89 16.56 -9.25
N THR A 126 -9.83 15.22 -9.16
CA THR A 126 -10.95 14.32 -9.41
C THR A 126 -11.74 13.97 -8.15
N ALA A 127 -11.06 13.88 -7.00
CA ALA A 127 -11.63 13.52 -5.71
C ALA A 127 -10.99 14.37 -4.58
N PRO A 128 -11.38 15.64 -4.43
CA PRO A 128 -10.71 16.60 -3.55
C PRO A 128 -10.80 16.27 -2.06
N GLY A 129 -11.88 15.61 -1.62
CA GLY A 129 -12.15 15.19 -0.25
C GLY A 129 -11.87 13.72 0.06
N ALA A 130 -11.38 12.93 -0.91
CA ALA A 130 -10.98 11.53 -0.69
C ALA A 130 -9.96 11.40 0.44
N PHE A 131 -10.05 10.35 1.25
CA PHE A 131 -8.98 10.03 2.20
C PHE A 131 -7.92 9.18 1.50
N LEU A 132 -6.77 9.78 1.21
CA LEU A 132 -5.70 9.14 0.42
C LEU A 132 -4.55 8.66 1.31
N ILE A 133 -4.12 7.42 1.05
CA ILE A 133 -3.00 6.78 1.73
C ILE A 133 -1.86 6.64 0.73
N GLY A 134 -0.71 7.25 1.03
CA GLY A 134 0.51 7.07 0.26
C GLY A 134 1.08 5.66 0.39
N ASN A 135 2.08 5.35 -0.43
CA ASN A 135 2.67 4.03 -0.46
C ASN A 135 4.13 4.07 -0.92
N LEU A 136 5.01 3.44 -0.14
CA LEU A 136 6.39 3.16 -0.52
C LEU A 136 6.82 1.80 0.04
N GLY A 137 7.75 1.12 -0.64
CA GLY A 137 8.35 -0.10 -0.11
C GLY A 137 9.31 0.23 1.01
N ALA A 138 9.14 -0.38 2.18
CA ALA A 138 10.02 -0.14 3.32
C ALA A 138 11.49 -0.43 2.97
N VAL A 139 11.71 -1.44 2.12
CA VAL A 139 13.04 -1.82 1.64
C VAL A 139 13.79 -0.66 0.97
N SER A 140 13.09 0.31 0.36
CA SER A 140 13.70 1.44 -0.34
C SER A 140 14.55 2.33 0.56
N PHE A 141 14.35 2.34 1.89
CA PHE A 141 15.24 3.04 2.82
C PHE A 141 16.68 2.49 2.79
N ASN A 142 16.84 1.19 2.54
CA ASN A 142 18.15 0.56 2.41
C ASN A 142 18.82 0.81 1.04
N TYR A 143 18.12 1.51 0.14
CA TYR A 143 18.55 1.80 -1.23
C TYR A 143 18.54 3.31 -1.52
N GLY A 144 18.72 4.14 -0.48
CA GLY A 144 19.01 5.56 -0.60
C GLY A 144 17.83 6.49 -0.39
N ILE A 145 16.59 6.00 -0.30
CA ILE A 145 15.44 6.84 0.02
C ILE A 145 15.52 7.30 1.48
N GLN A 146 15.24 8.57 1.73
CA GLN A 146 15.26 9.16 3.06
C GLN A 146 13.85 9.42 3.60
N ILE A 147 13.75 9.69 4.91
CA ILE A 147 12.49 10.04 5.56
C ILE A 147 11.89 11.32 4.96
N ASP A 148 12.73 12.31 4.64
CA ASP A 148 12.30 13.57 4.04
C ASP A 148 11.67 13.40 2.66
N ASP A 149 12.06 12.36 1.90
CA ASP A 149 11.41 12.02 0.63
C ASP A 149 9.95 11.63 0.85
N VAL A 150 9.66 10.90 1.92
CA VAL A 150 8.30 10.49 2.28
C VAL A 150 7.48 11.69 2.74
N ALA A 151 8.06 12.57 3.56
CA ALA A 151 7.39 13.80 4.00
C ALA A 151 7.01 14.68 2.80
N ARG A 152 7.90 14.79 1.81
CA ARG A 152 7.62 15.48 0.55
C ARG A 152 6.47 14.83 -0.23
N MET A 153 6.42 13.50 -0.34
CA MET A 153 5.27 12.83 -0.99
C MET A 153 3.95 13.15 -0.30
N VAL A 154 3.93 13.14 1.04
CA VAL A 154 2.76 13.47 1.85
C VAL A 154 2.27 14.88 1.54
N ASP A 155 3.17 15.86 1.50
CA ASP A 155 2.79 17.23 1.17
C ASP A 155 2.37 17.40 -0.30
N GLU A 156 3.12 16.83 -1.24
CA GLU A 156 2.89 17.02 -2.68
C GLU A 156 1.55 16.45 -3.15
N LEU A 157 1.14 15.30 -2.61
CA LEU A 157 -0.12 14.62 -2.93
C LEU A 157 -1.24 14.90 -1.91
N LYS A 158 -0.95 15.72 -0.89
CA LYS A 158 -1.88 16.05 0.20
C LYS A 158 -2.45 14.79 0.85
N LEU A 159 -1.58 13.85 1.19
CA LEU A 159 -1.97 12.54 1.74
C LEU A 159 -2.51 12.68 3.16
N ASN A 160 -3.42 11.79 3.53
CA ASN A 160 -4.01 11.74 4.87
C ASN A 160 -3.36 10.69 5.77
N ALA A 161 -2.71 9.70 5.17
CA ALA A 161 -1.91 8.68 5.85
C ALA A 161 -0.82 8.16 4.90
N PHE A 162 0.12 7.37 5.42
CA PHE A 162 1.18 6.78 4.61
C PHE A 162 1.38 5.30 4.92
N ALA A 163 1.43 4.45 3.89
CA ALA A 163 1.68 3.03 4.04
C ALA A 163 3.11 2.66 3.63
N LEU A 164 3.81 1.93 4.51
CA LEU A 164 5.02 1.20 4.14
C LEU A 164 4.66 -0.24 3.81
N HIS A 165 4.89 -0.67 2.57
CA HIS A 165 4.67 -2.06 2.21
C HIS A 165 5.91 -2.92 2.47
N LEU A 166 5.66 -4.15 2.90
CA LEU A 166 6.61 -5.23 3.05
C LEU A 166 6.33 -6.24 1.94
N ASN A 167 7.33 -6.50 1.11
CA ASN A 167 7.21 -7.34 -0.08
C ASN A 167 8.44 -8.26 -0.22
N SER A 168 8.96 -8.76 0.89
CA SER A 168 10.24 -9.50 0.91
C SER A 168 10.25 -10.68 -0.03
N LEU A 169 9.19 -11.48 -0.06
CA LEU A 169 9.10 -12.62 -0.98
C LEU A 169 9.11 -12.16 -2.44
N GLN A 170 8.36 -11.11 -2.77
CA GLN A 170 8.30 -10.55 -4.11
C GLN A 170 9.67 -10.07 -4.59
N GLU A 171 10.41 -9.32 -3.76
CA GLU A 171 11.75 -8.82 -4.11
C GLU A 171 12.81 -9.94 -4.21
N GLN A 172 12.66 -11.05 -3.48
CA GLN A 172 13.56 -12.20 -3.65
C GLN A 172 13.36 -12.90 -5.00
N ILE A 173 12.12 -12.97 -5.49
CA ILE A 173 11.78 -13.66 -6.73
C ILE A 173 12.01 -12.77 -7.95
N GLN A 174 11.76 -11.46 -7.82
CA GLN A 174 11.92 -10.52 -8.92
C GLN A 174 13.39 -10.44 -9.37
N PRO A 175 13.68 -10.47 -10.68
CA PRO A 175 15.05 -10.43 -11.20
C PRO A 175 15.86 -9.22 -10.73
N GLU A 176 15.22 -8.05 -10.68
CA GLU A 176 15.80 -6.76 -10.29
C GLU A 176 15.50 -6.36 -8.84
N GLY A 177 15.02 -7.29 -8.01
CA GLY A 177 14.48 -6.96 -6.70
C GLY A 177 15.51 -6.46 -5.68
N GLU A 178 15.05 -5.59 -4.78
CA GLU A 178 15.79 -5.06 -3.65
C GLU A 178 15.73 -6.04 -2.47
N ARG A 179 16.83 -6.73 -2.20
CA ARG A 179 16.85 -7.90 -1.30
C ARG A 179 17.33 -7.63 0.12
N ASN A 180 17.81 -6.42 0.42
CA ASN A 180 18.29 -6.07 1.76
C ASN A 180 17.16 -5.53 2.64
N PHE A 181 16.60 -6.39 3.50
CA PHE A 181 15.54 -6.03 4.46
C PHE A 181 16.05 -5.84 5.90
N ALA A 182 17.36 -5.75 6.11
CA ALA A 182 17.93 -5.54 7.44
C ALA A 182 17.54 -4.16 8.00
N GLY A 183 17.33 -4.07 9.33
CA GLY A 183 17.17 -2.78 10.02
C GLY A 183 15.88 -2.00 9.76
N LEU A 184 14.92 -2.53 8.98
CA LEU A 184 13.74 -1.75 8.56
C LEU A 184 12.84 -1.28 9.71
N LEU A 185 12.81 -1.98 10.85
CA LEU A 185 12.03 -1.55 12.02
C LEU A 185 12.48 -0.18 12.53
N GLU A 186 13.79 0.10 12.54
CA GLU A 186 14.31 1.40 12.98
C GLU A 186 13.91 2.51 12.02
N HIS A 187 13.85 2.23 10.72
CA HIS A 187 13.36 3.18 9.73
C HIS A 187 11.87 3.47 9.91
N ILE A 188 11.06 2.43 10.15
CA ILE A 188 9.62 2.57 10.43
C ILE A 188 9.42 3.44 11.68
N GLU A 189 10.11 3.13 12.77
CA GLU A 189 10.00 3.88 14.03
C GLU A 189 10.39 5.36 13.86
N LYS A 190 11.49 5.65 13.14
CA LYS A 190 11.89 7.03 12.85
C LYS A 190 10.83 7.74 11.99
N LEU A 191 10.27 7.06 10.99
CA LEU A 191 9.26 7.62 10.11
C LEU A 191 7.99 8.00 10.89
N VAL A 192 7.51 7.11 11.76
CA VAL A 192 6.34 7.33 12.63
C VAL A 192 6.50 8.60 13.48
N ARG A 193 7.70 8.86 14.00
CA ARG A 193 7.97 10.02 14.86
C ARG A 193 7.99 11.35 14.11
N VAL A 194 8.30 11.34 12.82
CA VAL A 194 8.56 12.56 12.05
C VAL A 194 7.39 12.92 11.13
N LEU A 195 6.65 11.94 10.61
CA LEU A 195 5.56 12.23 9.68
C LEU A 195 4.37 12.90 10.40
N PRO A 196 3.77 13.95 9.79
CA PRO A 196 2.61 14.62 10.36
C PRO A 196 1.30 13.85 10.17
N VAL A 197 1.34 12.71 9.49
CA VAL A 197 0.18 11.86 9.17
C VAL A 197 0.40 10.46 9.74
N PRO A 198 -0.66 9.72 10.09
CA PRO A 198 -0.53 8.37 10.59
C PRO A 198 0.17 7.46 9.57
N VAL A 199 1.11 6.66 10.07
CA VAL A 199 1.84 5.65 9.30
C VAL A 199 1.21 4.29 9.54
N MET A 200 1.02 3.52 8.49
CA MET A 200 0.64 2.11 8.56
C MET A 200 1.67 1.24 7.86
N VAL A 201 1.67 -0.05 8.19
CA VAL A 201 2.49 -1.05 7.49
C VAL A 201 1.57 -2.09 6.85
N LYS A 202 1.88 -2.51 5.63
CA LYS A 202 1.11 -3.52 4.92
C LYS A 202 1.97 -4.61 4.33
N GLU A 203 1.46 -5.82 4.22
CA GLU A 203 2.04 -6.85 3.35
C GLU A 203 1.35 -6.80 1.95
N VAL A 204 1.78 -7.63 1.00
CA VAL A 204 1.36 -7.59 -0.41
C VAL A 204 0.87 -8.94 -0.97
N GLY A 205 0.61 -9.94 -0.13
CA GLY A 205 -0.05 -11.21 -0.52
C GLY A 205 0.52 -12.48 0.13
N SER A 206 1.61 -12.41 0.88
CA SER A 206 2.17 -13.53 1.66
C SER A 206 1.65 -13.57 3.10
N GLY A 207 1.30 -12.42 3.66
CA GLY A 207 0.81 -12.28 5.03
C GLY A 207 1.89 -11.96 6.07
N MET A 208 1.44 -11.56 7.25
CA MET A 208 2.28 -11.31 8.43
C MET A 208 1.87 -12.21 9.60
N THR A 209 2.87 -12.75 10.30
CA THR A 209 2.64 -13.48 11.54
C THR A 209 2.23 -12.52 12.66
N ALA A 210 1.52 -13.04 13.67
CA ALA A 210 1.17 -12.25 14.85
C ALA A 210 2.38 -11.64 15.56
N SER A 211 3.53 -12.34 15.60
CA SER A 211 4.77 -11.81 16.20
C SER A 211 5.35 -10.65 15.37
N THR A 212 5.29 -10.73 14.04
CA THR A 212 5.70 -9.63 13.16
C THR A 212 4.78 -8.43 13.33
N CYS A 213 3.45 -8.63 13.35
CA CYS A 213 2.49 -7.55 13.58
C CYS A 213 2.73 -6.84 14.91
N ARG A 214 2.98 -7.58 16.01
CA ARG A 214 3.28 -6.98 17.32
C ARG A 214 4.52 -6.09 17.30
N ARG A 215 5.63 -6.59 16.76
CA ARG A 215 6.88 -5.82 16.63
C ARG A 215 6.70 -4.54 15.80
N ILE A 216 5.87 -4.61 14.76
CA ILE A 216 5.54 -3.45 13.94
C ILE A 216 4.70 -2.46 14.74
N LEU A 217 3.65 -2.90 15.43
CA LEU A 217 2.79 -2.03 16.25
C LEU A 217 3.57 -1.33 17.37
N GLU A 218 4.57 -2.01 17.95
CA GLU A 218 5.47 -1.44 18.96
C GLU A 218 6.27 -0.22 18.46
N THR A 219 6.44 -0.05 17.14
CA THR A 219 7.09 1.14 16.56
C THR A 219 6.20 2.39 16.58
N GLY A 220 4.92 2.24 16.94
CA GLY A 220 3.94 3.33 16.99
C GLY A 220 3.15 3.54 15.69
N VAL A 221 3.22 2.62 14.73
CA VAL A 221 2.34 2.69 13.55
C VAL A 221 0.87 2.63 13.97
N ALA A 222 0.02 3.36 13.25
CA ALA A 222 -1.40 3.49 13.56
C ALA A 222 -2.22 2.26 13.13
N ALA A 223 -1.72 1.46 12.17
CA ALA A 223 -2.40 0.28 11.67
C ALA A 223 -1.45 -0.71 10.99
N VAL A 224 -1.90 -1.96 10.90
CA VAL A 224 -1.26 -3.04 10.14
C VAL A 224 -2.29 -3.65 9.20
N ASP A 225 -1.99 -3.68 7.90
CA ASP A 225 -2.74 -4.42 6.88
C ASP A 225 -2.03 -5.75 6.60
N VAL A 226 -2.67 -6.85 7.00
CA VAL A 226 -2.06 -8.18 7.00
C VAL A 226 -1.61 -8.62 5.61
N GLY A 227 -2.28 -8.20 4.53
CA GLY A 227 -1.93 -8.60 3.17
C GLY A 227 -1.77 -10.12 3.00
N GLY A 228 -2.68 -10.90 3.59
CA GLY A 228 -2.57 -12.36 3.66
C GLY A 228 -2.70 -13.07 2.32
N HIS A 229 -2.19 -14.29 2.26
CA HIS A 229 -2.43 -15.20 1.13
C HIS A 229 -3.91 -15.59 1.02
N GLY A 230 -4.44 -15.64 -0.20
CA GLY A 230 -5.81 -16.07 -0.49
C GLY A 230 -6.60 -15.15 -1.43
N GLY A 231 -6.04 -14.00 -1.79
CA GLY A 231 -6.55 -13.16 -2.89
C GLY A 231 -5.80 -13.38 -4.19
#